data_AF-A0A227J7H8-F1
#
_entry.id   AF-A0A227J7H8-F1
#
_cell.length_a   1.000
_cell.length_b   1.000
_cell.length_c   1.000
_cell.angle_alpha   90.00
_cell.angle_beta   90.00
_cell.angle_gamma   90.00
#
_symmetry.space_group_name_H-M   'P 1'
#
loop_
_entity.id
_entity.type
_entity.pdbx_description
1 polymer ?
#
loop_
_entity_poly.entity_id
_entity_poly.type
_entity_poly.pdbx_seq_one_letter_code
_entity_poly.pdbx_strand_id
1 'polypeptide(L)'
;MRQSESVDLSKRRLFSFRRAAVEQAQDPRVKARPPYAVEESMFTRLCDGCGKCASACPSQIIEMVDGVAALDISYSVCDLCGECKSACPTLALSNQTESTGLIATISNSCENLYGYCGSCEDSCPY
;
A
#
# COMPACT_ATOMS: atom_id res chain seq x y z
N MET A 1 -3.14 -23.96 -63.83
CA MET A 1 -4.26 -23.48 -63.00
C MET A 1 -3.98 -23.80 -61.54
N ARG A 2 -3.46 -22.84 -60.77
CA ARG A 2 -3.45 -22.87 -59.30
C ARG A 2 -3.78 -21.45 -58.86
N GLN A 3 -5.05 -21.22 -58.50
CA GLN A 3 -5.49 -19.94 -57.97
C GLN A 3 -5.04 -19.87 -56.52
N SER A 4 -4.35 -18.78 -56.17
CA SER A 4 -3.97 -18.46 -54.79
C SER A 4 -5.20 -17.87 -54.08
N GLU A 5 -5.85 -18.67 -53.22
CA GLU A 5 -6.86 -18.16 -52.29
C GLU A 5 -6.16 -17.38 -51.18
N SER A 6 -6.34 -16.06 -51.20
CA SER A 6 -5.96 -15.19 -50.10
C SER A 6 -6.96 -15.35 -48.96
N VAL A 7 -6.51 -15.92 -47.86
CA VAL A 7 -7.30 -15.98 -46.62
C VAL A 7 -7.44 -14.56 -46.05
N ASP A 8 -8.67 -14.04 -46.05
CA ASP A 8 -8.99 -12.73 -45.47
C ASP A 8 -9.04 -12.81 -43.94
N LEU A 9 -7.98 -12.30 -43.30
CA LEU A 9 -7.79 -12.30 -41.84
C LEU A 9 -8.62 -11.22 -41.11
N SER A 10 -9.41 -10.41 -41.82
CA SER A 10 -10.13 -9.26 -41.27
C SER A 10 -11.30 -9.62 -40.33
N LYS A 11 -11.72 -10.90 -40.31
CA LYS A 11 -12.86 -11.38 -39.51
C LYS A 11 -12.50 -11.92 -38.12
N ARG A 12 -11.22 -11.91 -37.73
CA ARG A 12 -10.77 -12.40 -36.40
C ARG A 12 -11.09 -11.46 -35.23
N ARG A 13 -11.86 -10.40 -35.43
CA ARG A 13 -12.14 -9.36 -34.42
C ARG A 13 -13.57 -9.37 -33.87
N LEU A 14 -14.32 -10.46 -34.01
CA LEU A 14 -15.70 -10.56 -33.52
C LEU A 14 -15.85 -10.94 -32.04
N PHE A 15 -14.78 -11.41 -31.37
CA PHE A 15 -14.80 -11.75 -29.93
C PHE A 15 -13.69 -11.08 -29.12
N SER A 16 -13.08 -10.03 -29.66
CA SER A 16 -12.23 -9.12 -28.88
C SER A 16 -13.14 -8.19 -28.08
N PHE A 17 -13.80 -8.75 -27.06
CA PHE A 17 -14.23 -7.95 -25.92
C PHE A 17 -12.96 -7.33 -25.36
N ARG A 18 -12.69 -6.08 -25.78
CA ARG A 18 -11.71 -5.20 -25.18
C ARG A 18 -12.08 -5.09 -23.71
N ARG A 19 -11.53 -5.97 -22.88
CA ARG A 19 -11.35 -5.67 -21.46
C ARG A 19 -10.52 -4.39 -21.45
N ALA A 20 -11.16 -3.28 -21.09
CA ALA A 20 -10.44 -2.08 -20.74
C ALA A 20 -9.35 -2.51 -19.76
N ALA A 21 -8.11 -2.10 -20.01
CA ALA A 21 -7.09 -2.22 -18.99
C ALA A 21 -7.67 -1.56 -17.74
N VAL A 22 -7.88 -2.36 -16.69
CA VAL A 22 -8.20 -1.80 -15.37
C VAL A 22 -6.90 -1.13 -14.96
N GLU A 23 -6.80 0.16 -15.28
CA GLU A 23 -5.77 1.02 -14.72
C GLU A 23 -6.09 1.06 -13.23
N GLN A 24 -5.36 0.25 -12.47
CA GLN A 24 -5.49 0.19 -11.03
C GLN A 24 -5.07 1.56 -10.51
N ALA A 25 -6.04 2.45 -10.32
CA ALA A 25 -5.86 3.68 -9.57
C ALA A 25 -5.47 3.25 -8.16
N GLN A 26 -4.16 3.19 -7.91
CA GLN A 26 -3.61 3.08 -6.57
C GLN A 26 -3.92 4.43 -5.93
N ASP A 27 -5.08 4.53 -5.27
CA ASP A 27 -5.43 5.69 -4.48
C ASP A 27 -4.35 5.82 -3.39
N PRO A 28 -3.50 6.87 -3.44
CA PRO A 28 -2.45 7.02 -2.45
C PRO A 28 -3.13 7.12 -1.08
N ARG A 29 -2.82 6.18 -0.19
CA ARG A 29 -3.40 6.13 1.15
C ARG A 29 -3.18 7.48 1.84
N VAL A 30 -4.26 8.22 2.07
CA VAL A 30 -4.22 9.54 2.71
C VAL A 30 -3.81 9.42 4.19
N LYS A 31 -4.10 8.29 4.82
CA LYS A 31 -3.74 7.99 6.21
C LYS A 31 -2.82 6.77 6.27
N ALA A 32 -1.78 6.87 7.10
CA ALA A 32 -0.91 5.74 7.40
C ALA A 32 -1.68 4.64 8.14
N ARG A 33 -1.56 3.40 7.68
CA ARG A 33 -2.26 2.23 8.24
C ARG A 33 -1.24 1.18 8.69
N PRO A 34 -1.59 0.32 9.68
CA PRO A 34 -0.72 -0.79 10.05
C PRO A 34 -0.34 -1.65 8.84
N PRO A 35 0.82 -2.34 8.88
CA PRO A 35 1.23 -3.22 7.78
C PRO A 35 0.17 -4.29 7.52
N TYR A 36 0.11 -4.76 6.27
CA TYR A 36 -0.91 -5.69 5.78
C TYR A 36 -2.34 -5.15 5.73
N ALA A 37 -2.56 -3.85 5.92
CA ALA A 37 -3.86 -3.24 5.68
C ALA A 37 -4.32 -3.48 4.23
N VAL A 38 -5.59 -3.85 4.09
CA VAL A 38 -6.28 -3.87 2.78
C VAL A 38 -6.49 -2.44 2.27
N GLU A 39 -7.01 -2.29 1.05
CA GLU A 39 -7.34 -0.96 0.49
C GLU A 39 -8.23 -0.14 1.42
N GLU A 40 -8.01 1.18 1.48
CA GLU A 40 -8.62 2.08 2.48
C GLU A 40 -10.16 1.96 2.55
N SER A 41 -10.80 1.86 1.38
CA SER A 41 -12.26 1.72 1.28
C SER A 41 -12.80 0.41 1.85
N MET A 42 -11.98 -0.64 1.89
CA MET A 42 -12.31 -1.94 2.48
C MET A 42 -11.88 -1.99 3.95
N PHE A 43 -10.72 -1.41 4.26
CA PHE A 43 -10.17 -1.34 5.60
C PHE A 43 -11.16 -0.69 6.58
N THR A 44 -11.71 0.46 6.20
CA THR A 44 -12.70 1.21 7.00
C THR A 44 -14.02 0.45 7.22
N ARG A 45 -14.33 -0.57 6.41
CA ARG A 45 -15.52 -1.43 6.58
C ARG A 45 -15.25 -2.67 7.40
N LEU A 46 -14.02 -3.19 7.34
CA LEU A 46 -13.61 -4.43 8.00
C LEU A 46 -13.02 -4.19 9.39
N CYS A 47 -12.43 -3.03 9.63
CA CYS A 47 -11.96 -2.65 10.95
C CYS A 47 -13.17 -2.35 11.84
N ASP A 48 -13.30 -3.08 12.94
CA ASP A 48 -14.39 -2.94 13.92
C ASP A 48 -14.02 -2.04 15.10
N GLY A 49 -12.82 -1.45 15.08
CA GLY A 49 -12.34 -0.59 16.14
C GLY A 49 -11.90 -1.30 17.42
N CYS A 50 -11.73 -2.63 17.41
CA CYS A 50 -11.47 -3.39 18.64
C CYS A 50 -10.11 -3.11 19.34
N GLY A 51 -9.16 -2.46 18.66
CA GLY A 51 -7.88 -2.06 19.26
C GLY A 51 -6.87 -3.19 19.53
N LYS A 52 -7.17 -4.45 19.19
CA LYS A 52 -6.25 -5.58 19.45
C LYS A 52 -4.90 -5.45 18.77
N CYS A 53 -4.86 -4.87 17.56
CA CYS A 53 -3.62 -4.59 16.86
C CYS A 53 -2.76 -3.55 17.60
N ALA A 54 -3.38 -2.54 18.22
CA ALA A 54 -2.68 -1.56 19.05
C ALA A 54 -2.08 -2.20 20.29
N SER A 55 -2.85 -3.04 21.01
CA SER A 55 -2.35 -3.76 22.19
C SER A 55 -1.24 -4.76 21.88
N ALA A 56 -1.27 -5.38 20.70
CA ALA A 56 -0.26 -6.35 20.28
C ALA A 56 1.02 -5.71 19.74
N CYS A 57 1.01 -4.40 19.42
CA CYS A 57 2.15 -3.72 18.82
C CYS A 57 3.26 -3.48 19.86
N PRO A 58 4.44 -4.11 19.73
CA PRO A 58 5.53 -3.94 20.70
C PRO A 58 6.07 -2.50 20.71
N SER A 59 6.13 -1.87 19.54
CA SER A 59 6.62 -0.49 19.36
C SER A 59 5.58 0.57 19.75
N GLN A 60 4.34 0.17 20.07
CA GLN A 60 3.25 1.07 20.49
C GLN A 60 2.93 2.21 19.50
N ILE A 61 3.11 1.97 18.21
CA ILE A 61 2.92 2.97 17.12
C ILE A 61 1.54 2.91 16.46
N ILE A 62 0.61 2.10 16.99
CA ILE A 62 -0.75 1.96 16.42
C ILE A 62 -1.74 2.62 17.35
N GLU A 63 -2.47 3.60 16.82
CA GLU A 63 -3.52 4.33 17.54
C GLU A 63 -4.89 4.09 16.92
N MET A 64 -5.94 4.32 17.70
CA MET A 64 -7.33 4.25 17.23
C MET A 64 -7.85 5.66 16.97
N VAL A 65 -7.94 6.03 15.69
CA VAL A 65 -8.38 7.36 15.24
C VAL A 65 -9.67 7.20 14.45
N ASP A 66 -10.72 7.98 14.78
CA ASP A 66 -12.04 7.89 14.16
C ASP A 66 -12.63 6.46 14.18
N GLY A 67 -12.32 5.68 15.22
CA GLY A 67 -12.79 4.29 15.37
C GLY A 67 -12.03 3.26 14.54
N VAL A 68 -10.95 3.63 13.85
CA VAL A 68 -10.15 2.72 13.02
C VAL A 68 -8.66 2.82 13.34
N ALA A 69 -7.91 1.73 13.14
CA ALA A 69 -6.48 1.70 13.46
C ALA A 69 -5.65 2.54 12.47
N ALA A 70 -4.81 3.43 12.97
CA ALA A 70 -3.87 4.26 12.21
C ALA A 70 -2.46 4.12 12.81
N LEU A 71 -1.43 4.39 12.00
CA LEU A 71 -0.05 4.45 12.48
C LEU A 71 0.32 5.87 12.90
N ASP A 72 1.01 5.98 14.03
CA ASP A 72 1.76 7.16 14.44
C ASP A 72 3.21 6.75 14.72
N ILE A 73 4.14 7.26 13.90
CA ILE A 73 5.58 6.98 14.01
C ILE A 73 6.36 8.15 14.63
N SER A 74 5.68 9.07 15.31
CA SER A 74 6.30 10.26 15.90
C SER A 74 7.37 9.96 16.95
N TYR A 75 7.32 8.79 17.58
CA TYR A 75 8.20 8.42 18.70
C TYR A 75 8.92 7.08 18.53
N SER A 76 8.50 6.26 17.57
CA SER A 76 9.08 4.94 17.32
C SER A 76 8.79 4.51 15.88
N VAL A 77 9.54 3.52 15.40
CA VAL A 77 9.43 2.98 14.05
C VAL A 77 8.72 1.63 14.03
N CYS A 78 8.27 1.22 12.85
CA CYS A 78 7.69 -0.10 12.60
C CYS A 78 8.77 -1.08 12.14
N ASP A 79 9.04 -2.12 12.94
CA ASP A 79 10.00 -3.17 12.58
C ASP A 79 9.38 -4.30 11.72
N LEU A 80 8.15 -4.12 11.24
CA LEU A 80 7.41 -5.10 10.42
C LEU A 80 7.30 -6.50 11.04
N CYS A 81 7.20 -6.59 12.37
CA CYS A 81 7.14 -7.87 13.09
C CYS A 81 5.89 -8.72 12.82
N GLY A 82 4.80 -8.12 12.33
CA GLY A 82 3.57 -8.82 11.97
C GLY A 82 2.61 -9.15 13.13
N GLU A 83 2.94 -8.80 14.37
CA GLU A 83 2.07 -9.05 15.54
C GLU A 83 0.68 -8.41 15.40
N CYS A 84 0.59 -7.22 14.82
CA CYS A 84 -0.68 -6.54 14.56
C CYS A 84 -1.59 -7.33 13.62
N LYS A 85 -1.02 -8.02 12.62
CA LYS A 85 -1.77 -8.88 11.70
C LYS A 85 -2.27 -10.13 12.41
N SER A 86 -1.42 -10.78 13.19
CA SER A 86 -1.77 -11.97 13.97
C SER A 86 -2.88 -11.69 14.99
N ALA A 87 -2.87 -10.50 15.60
CA ALA A 87 -3.86 -10.09 16.59
C ALA A 87 -5.19 -9.60 15.99
N CYS A 88 -5.23 -9.26 14.70
CA CYS A 88 -6.42 -8.72 14.06
C CYS A 88 -7.48 -9.83 13.86
N PRO A 89 -8.64 -9.75 14.53
CA PRO A 89 -9.67 -10.78 14.42
C PRO A 89 -10.49 -10.66 13.13
N THR A 90 -10.37 -9.55 12.40
CA THR A 90 -11.08 -9.29 11.15
C THR A 90 -10.13 -9.41 9.97
N LEU A 91 -10.66 -9.21 8.75
CA LEU A 91 -9.88 -9.21 7.52
C LEU A 91 -9.29 -7.82 7.18
N ALA A 92 -9.28 -6.88 8.13
CA ALA A 92 -8.73 -5.54 7.88
C ALA A 92 -7.22 -5.56 7.61
N LEU A 93 -6.48 -6.49 8.22
CA LEU A 93 -5.01 -6.65 8.08
C LEU A 93 -4.63 -7.93 7.34
N SER A 94 -5.37 -8.30 6.28
CA SER A 94 -5.16 -9.55 5.54
C SER A 94 -4.50 -9.39 4.18
N ASN A 95 -3.88 -8.24 3.89
CA ASN A 95 -3.19 -8.01 2.61
C ASN A 95 -1.87 -8.79 2.54
N GLN A 96 -1.36 -8.98 1.32
CA GLN A 96 -0.06 -9.60 1.07
C GLN A 96 1.10 -8.61 1.16
N THR A 97 0.82 -7.31 1.04
CA THR A 97 1.85 -6.26 1.07
C THR A 97 2.02 -5.70 2.48
N GLU A 98 3.27 -5.39 2.83
CA GLU A 98 3.66 -4.81 4.12
C GLU A 98 3.58 -3.28 4.16
N SER A 99 2.97 -2.68 3.12
CA SER A 99 2.92 -1.23 2.98
C SER A 99 2.08 -0.59 4.08
N THR A 100 2.69 0.37 4.78
CA THR A 100 2.05 1.23 5.77
C THR A 100 1.43 2.49 5.16
N GLY A 101 1.73 2.78 3.89
CA GLY A 101 1.37 4.04 3.23
C GLY A 101 2.25 5.24 3.61
N LEU A 102 3.20 5.07 4.54
CA LEU A 102 4.22 6.07 4.83
C LEU A 102 5.30 6.02 3.75
N ILE A 103 5.33 7.03 2.89
CA ILE A 103 6.32 7.16 1.81
C ILE A 103 7.06 8.47 2.03
N ALA A 104 8.37 8.38 2.27
CA ALA A 104 9.23 9.55 2.36
C ALA A 104 9.20 10.32 1.03
N THR A 105 8.94 11.62 1.10
CA THR A 105 9.00 12.50 -0.06
C THR A 105 10.32 13.24 -0.05
N ILE A 106 11.16 13.00 -1.06
CA ILE A 106 12.47 13.64 -1.19
C ILE A 106 12.32 14.83 -2.14
N SER A 107 12.91 15.97 -1.79
CA SER A 107 12.99 17.12 -2.69
C SER A 107 13.98 16.86 -3.83
N ASN A 108 13.91 17.64 -4.90
CA ASN A 108 14.88 17.56 -6.00
C ASN A 108 16.23 18.24 -5.67
N SER A 109 16.44 18.63 -4.42
CA SER A 109 17.66 19.24 -3.92
C SER A 109 18.37 18.28 -2.96
N CYS A 110 19.67 18.08 -3.15
CA CYS A 110 20.48 17.38 -2.16
C CYS A 110 20.92 18.38 -1.08
N GLU A 111 20.55 18.12 0.17
CA GLU A 111 20.94 18.98 1.30
C GLU A 111 22.45 19.00 1.54
N ASN A 112 23.16 17.94 1.13
CA ASN A 112 24.60 17.81 1.33
C ASN A 112 25.32 17.58 -0.01
N LEU A 113 25.48 18.65 -0.80
CA LEU A 113 26.08 18.60 -2.14
C LEU A 113 27.56 18.17 -2.17
N TYR A 114 28.26 18.24 -1.03
CA TYR A 114 29.70 18.05 -0.92
C TYR A 114 30.10 16.91 0.05
N GLY A 115 29.13 16.14 0.54
CA GLY A 115 29.30 15.12 1.57
C GLY A 115 28.96 13.70 1.13
N TYR A 116 28.61 12.85 2.11
CA TYR A 116 28.21 11.46 1.88
C TYR A 116 26.73 11.36 1.51
N CYS A 117 26.38 10.42 0.63
CA CYS A 117 24.99 10.06 0.39
C CYS A 117 24.40 9.45 1.67
N GLY A 118 23.25 9.96 2.13
CA GLY A 118 22.60 9.49 3.36
C GLY A 118 22.14 10.60 4.30
N SER A 119 22.62 11.84 4.14
CA SER A 119 22.20 12.95 5.01
C SER A 119 20.68 13.21 5.02
N CYS A 120 19.95 12.82 3.96
CA CYS A 120 18.50 12.88 3.93
C CYS A 120 17.83 11.87 4.86
N GLU A 121 18.46 10.72 5.12
CA GLU A 121 17.99 9.72 6.08
C GLU A 121 18.22 10.23 7.51
N ASP A 122 19.43 10.72 7.78
CA ASP A 122 19.80 11.31 9.08
C ASP A 122 18.91 12.52 9.46
N SER A 123 18.50 13.30 8.45
CA SER A 123 17.67 14.49 8.63
C SER A 123 16.18 14.19 8.54
N CYS A 124 15.79 12.97 8.15
CA CYS A 124 14.38 12.60 8.09
C CYS A 124 13.85 12.58 9.54
N PRO A 125 12.82 13.38 9.86
CA PRO A 125 12.32 13.42 11.22
C PRO A 125 11.69 12.09 11.67
N TYR A 126 11.38 11.19 10.74
CA TYR A 126 10.70 9.90 10.97
C TYR A 126 11.19 8.80 10.01
#